data_AF-A0A519V9B9-F1
#
_entry.id   AF-A0A519V9B9-F1
#
_cell.length_a   1.000
_cell.length_b   1.000
_cell.length_c   1.000
_cell.angle_alpha   90.00
_cell.angle_beta   90.00
_cell.angle_gamma   90.00
#
_symmetry.space_group_name_H-M   'P 1'
#
loop_
_entity.id
_entity.type
_entity.pdbx_description
1 polymer ?
#
loop_
_entity_poly.entity_id
_entity_poly.type
_entity_poly.pdbx_seq_one_letter_code
_entity_poly.pdbx_strand_id
1 'polypeptide(L)'
;MVEVFKTDVSNCDDAEKLIGQILLNFPDYKVNFDLEDCDLILRVQSFNGSIIPESIISILKQDGFYAEILEDDFQPIPEIFLRA
;
A
#
# COMPACT_ATOMS: atom_id res chain seq x y z
N MET A 1 -6.85 8.75 6.92
CA MET A 1 -6.75 8.44 5.47
C MET A 1 -6.02 7.11 5.33
N VAL A 2 -6.37 6.28 4.35
CA VAL A 2 -5.71 5.01 4.05
C VAL A 2 -5.38 4.99 2.57
N GLU A 3 -4.13 4.69 2.24
CA GLU A 3 -3.66 4.47 0.88
C GLU A 3 -3.16 3.03 0.76
N VAL A 4 -3.42 2.43 -0.39
CA VAL A 4 -3.06 1.05 -0.71
C VAL A 4 -2.10 1.08 -1.88
N PHE A 5 -1.03 0.31 -1.78
CA PHE A 5 0.01 0.23 -2.79
C PHE A 5 0.17 -1.23 -3.23
N LYS A 6 0.28 -1.45 -4.52
CA LYS A 6 0.74 -2.72 -5.06
C LYS A 6 2.27 -2.74 -5.02
N THR A 7 2.85 -3.83 -4.54
CA THR A 7 4.31 -3.98 -4.45
C THR A 7 4.76 -5.33 -5.00
N ASP A 8 6.06 -5.53 -5.16
CA ASP A 8 6.68 -6.82 -5.48
C ASP A 8 7.37 -7.48 -4.27
N VAL A 9 7.14 -6.94 -3.07
CA VAL A 9 7.72 -7.44 -1.82
C VAL A 9 7.03 -8.74 -1.43
N SER A 10 7.76 -9.85 -1.47
CA SER A 10 7.23 -11.19 -1.18
C SER A 10 7.83 -11.83 0.08
N ASN A 11 8.81 -11.19 0.70
CA ASN A 11 9.53 -11.72 1.85
C ASN A 11 9.22 -10.89 3.11
N CYS A 12 9.00 -11.59 4.23
CA CYS A 12 8.71 -10.98 5.52
C CYS A 12 9.87 -10.10 6.01
N ASP A 13 11.13 -10.53 5.84
CA ASP A 13 12.30 -9.75 6.28
C ASP A 13 12.38 -8.40 5.57
N ASP A 14 12.13 -8.39 4.26
CA ASP A 14 12.14 -7.17 3.45
C ASP A 14 10.95 -6.27 3.80
N ALA A 15 9.77 -6.85 4.03
CA ALA A 15 8.59 -6.13 4.48
C ALA A 15 8.83 -5.44 5.83
N GLU A 16 9.39 -6.13 6.82
CA GLU A 16 9.72 -5.55 8.12
C GLU A 16 10.74 -4.42 8.01
N LYS A 17 11.76 -4.61 7.17
CA LYS A 17 12.78 -3.57 6.90
C LYS A 17 12.16 -2.32 6.29
N LEU A 18 11.31 -2.47 5.28
CA LEU A 18 10.61 -1.37 4.60
C LEU A 18 9.63 -0.65 5.54
N ILE A 19 8.88 -1.40 6.36
CA ILE A 19 8.03 -0.82 7.42
C ILE A 19 8.88 0.06 8.33
N GLY A 20 10.03 -0.45 8.80
CA GLY A 20 10.95 0.31 9.65
C GLY A 20 11.40 1.62 9.00
N GLN A 21 11.81 1.59 7.73
CA GLN A 21 12.23 2.79 7.00
C GLN A 21 11.10 3.81 6.82
N ILE A 22 9.88 3.35 6.54
CA ILE A 22 8.72 4.23 6.40
C ILE A 22 8.40 4.88 7.75
N LEU A 23 8.38 4.10 8.84
CA LEU A 23 8.10 4.61 10.20
C LEU A 23 9.20 5.54 10.73
N LEU A 24 10.44 5.37 10.28
CA LEU A 24 11.54 6.31 10.59
C LEU A 24 11.32 7.69 9.96
N ASN A 25 10.74 7.75 8.76
CA ASN A 25 10.43 9.01 8.07
C ASN A 25 9.06 9.57 8.49
N PHE A 26 8.10 8.68 8.80
CA PHE A 26 6.71 8.99 9.10
C PHE A 26 6.24 8.22 10.35
N PRO A 27 6.62 8.66 11.56
CA PRO A 27 6.27 7.95 12.80
C PRO A 27 4.76 7.92 13.08
N ASP A 28 4.00 8.84 12.48
CA ASP A 28 2.54 8.92 12.60
C ASP A 28 1.80 7.99 11.63
N TYR A 29 2.51 7.26 10.78
CA TYR A 29 1.90 6.32 9.84
C TYR A 29 1.75 4.95 10.49
N LYS A 30 0.70 4.24 10.10
CA LYS A 30 0.49 2.84 10.40
C LYS A 30 0.62 2.06 9.10
N VAL A 31 1.66 1.26 8.99
CA VAL A 31 2.06 0.56 7.77
C VAL A 31 1.95 -0.94 8.00
N ASN A 32 1.36 -1.67 7.06
CA ASN A 32 1.30 -3.13 7.09
C ASN A 32 1.45 -3.68 5.67
N PHE A 33 2.15 -4.80 5.52
CA PHE A 33 2.17 -5.58 4.29
C PHE A 33 1.17 -6.73 4.42
N ASP A 34 0.39 -6.94 3.36
CA ASP A 34 -0.41 -8.14 3.16
C ASP A 34 0.33 -9.03 2.16
N LEU A 35 1.09 -9.97 2.71
CA LEU A 35 1.87 -10.96 1.94
C LEU A 35 1.04 -12.20 1.60
N GLU A 36 -0.15 -12.35 2.21
CA GLU A 36 -1.07 -13.44 1.92
C GLU A 36 -1.96 -13.11 0.71
N ASP A 37 -2.15 -11.81 0.44
CA ASP A 37 -2.75 -11.34 -0.81
C ASP A 37 -1.84 -11.65 -2.01
N CYS A 38 -2.43 -12.23 -3.05
CA CYS A 38 -1.75 -12.52 -4.32
C CYS A 38 -1.12 -11.28 -4.96
N ASP A 39 -1.60 -10.09 -4.59
CA ASP A 39 -1.18 -8.80 -5.12
C ASP A 39 -0.06 -8.13 -4.30
N LEU A 40 0.44 -8.75 -3.23
CA LEU A 40 1.56 -8.26 -2.40
C LEU A 40 1.40 -6.79 -2.02
N ILE A 41 0.36 -6.53 -1.23
CA ILE A 41 -0.16 -5.18 -1.03
C ILE A 41 0.48 -4.53 0.21
N LEU A 42 0.91 -3.29 0.07
CA LEU A 42 1.32 -2.42 1.17
C LEU A 42 0.18 -1.46 1.53
N ARG A 43 -0.30 -1.53 2.77
CA ARG A 43 -1.33 -0.63 3.30
C ARG A 43 -0.72 0.40 4.23
N VAL A 44 -0.92 1.67 3.92
CA VAL A 44 -0.47 2.82 4.72
C VAL A 44 -1.67 3.59 5.23
N GLN A 45 -1.73 3.82 6.53
CA GLN A 45 -2.77 4.62 7.18
C GLN A 45 -2.15 5.81 7.90
N SER A 46 -2.72 7.00 7.72
CA SER A 46 -2.30 8.22 8.41
C SER A 46 -3.42 8.75 9.30
N PHE A 47 -3.10 8.99 10.56
CA PHE A 47 -4.01 9.59 11.54
C PHE A 47 -4.19 11.09 11.32
N ASN A 48 -3.17 11.77 10.79
CA ASN A 48 -3.18 13.20 10.48
C ASN A 48 -3.85 13.52 9.13
N GLY A 49 -4.39 12.52 8.44
CA GLY A 49 -5.23 12.70 7.24
C GLY A 49 -4.47 12.99 5.95
N SER A 50 -3.14 13.11 5.97
CA SER A 50 -2.32 13.23 4.77
C SER A 50 -1.36 12.06 4.66
N ILE A 51 -1.39 11.40 3.50
CA ILE A 51 -0.42 10.41 3.07
C ILE A 51 0.31 11.01 1.86
N ILE A 52 1.62 10.83 1.77
CA ILE A 52 2.44 11.27 0.63
C ILE A 52 2.90 10.02 -0.13
N PRO A 53 2.14 9.57 -1.16
CA PRO A 53 2.44 8.34 -1.88
C PRO A 53 3.82 8.34 -2.54
N GLU A 54 4.22 9.48 -3.12
CA GLU A 54 5.51 9.62 -3.81
C GLU A 54 6.72 9.33 -2.91
N SER A 55 6.62 9.69 -1.62
CA SER A 55 7.68 9.40 -0.65
C SER A 55 7.76 7.90 -0.36
N ILE A 56 6.62 7.23 -0.20
CA ILE A 56 6.56 5.78 0.02
C ILE A 56 7.14 5.04 -1.18
N ILE A 57 6.70 5.38 -2.39
CA ILE A 57 7.19 4.77 -3.64
C ILE A 57 8.70 4.97 -3.79
N SER A 58 9.21 6.15 -3.43
CA SER A 58 10.65 6.44 -3.50
C SER A 58 11.46 5.60 -2.51
N ILE A 59 10.95 5.35 -1.30
CA ILE A 59 11.61 4.50 -0.30
C ILE A 59 11.72 3.07 -0.84
N LEU A 60 10.61 2.49 -1.32
CA LEU A 60 10.61 1.13 -1.88
C LEU A 60 11.58 1.01 -3.06
N LYS A 61 11.58 2.00 -3.97
CA LYS A 61 12.47 2.04 -5.12
C LYS A 61 13.95 2.17 -4.75
N GLN A 62 14.28 2.88 -3.67
CA GLN A 62 15.65 2.98 -3.16
C GLN A 62 16.18 1.66 -2.62
N ASP A 63 15.28 0.84 -2.06
CA ASP A 63 15.59 -0.51 -1.57
C ASP A 63 15.51 -1.59 -2.66
N GLY A 64 15.18 -1.21 -3.91
CA GLY A 64 15.17 -2.11 -5.07
C GLY A 64 13.82 -2.74 -5.38
N PHE A 65 12.74 -2.26 -4.76
CA PHE A 65 11.38 -2.78 -4.92
C PHE A 65 10.52 -1.85 -5.79
N TYR A 66 9.48 -2.43 -6.37
CA TYR A 66 8.45 -1.71 -7.10
C TYR A 66 7.27 -1.38 -6.19
N ALA A 67 6.69 -0.19 -6.41
CA ALA A 67 5.49 0.24 -5.71
C ALA A 67 4.65 1.17 -6.60
N GLU A 68 3.35 0.96 -6.63
CA GLU A 68 2.39 1.84 -7.28
C GLU A 68 1.12 1.98 -6.44
N ILE A 69 0.40 3.09 -6.58
CA ILE A 69 -0.89 3.28 -5.88
C ILE A 69 -1.92 2.34 -6.51
N LEU A 70 -2.59 1.55 -5.68
CA LEU A 70 -3.69 0.70 -6.10
C LEU A 70 -4.99 1.46 -5.85
N GLU A 71 -5.63 1.94 -6.91
CA GLU A 71 -6.97 2.53 -6.83
C GLU A 71 -7.99 1.41 -6.58
N ASP A 72 -8.88 1.63 -5.61
CA ASP A 72 -9.93 0.66 -5.29
C ASP A 72 -10.97 0.71 -6.43
N ASP A 73 -10.85 -0.23 -7.38
CA ASP A 73 -11.78 -0.44 -8.49
C ASP A 73 -13.12 -0.98 -7.96
N PHE A 74 -13.81 -0.21 -7.11
CA PHE A 74 -15.25 -0.34 -6.94
C PHE A 74 -15.92 0.13 -8.23
N GLN A 75 -15.87 -0.70 -9.28
CA GLN A 75 -16.81 -0.62 -10.38
C GLN A 75 -18.18 -0.94 -9.78
N PRO A 76 -19.11 0.02 -9.62
CA PRO A 76 -20.48 -0.33 -9.26
C PRO A 76 -20.97 -1.32 -10.31
N ILE A 77 -21.42 -2.50 -9.86
CA ILE A 77 -22.00 -3.51 -10.74
C ILE A 77 -23.09 -2.80 -11.53
N PRO A 78 -23.01 -2.71 -12.88
CA PRO A 78 -24.03 -1.99 -13.64
C PRO A 78 -25.40 -2.58 -13.30
N GLU A 79 -26.37 -1.74 -12.92
CA GLU A 79 -27.75 -2.13 -12.54
C GLU A 79 -28.44 -3.04 -13.58
N ILE A 80 -27.92 -3.10 -14.80
CA ILE A 80 -28.34 -4.04 -15.86
C ILE A 80 -28.22 -5.52 -15.42
N PHE A 81 -27.34 -5.86 -14.49
CA PHE A 81 -27.24 -7.22 -13.93
C PHE A 81 -28.23 -7.50 -12.78
N LEU A 82 -28.98 -6.52 -12.28
CA LEU A 82 -29.93 -6.68 -11.17
C LEU A 82 -31.39 -6.95 -11.60
N ARG A 83 -31.68 -7.02 -12.89
CA ARG A 83 -33.03 -7.33 -13.39
C ARG A 83 -33.11 -8.78 -13.86
N ALA A 84 -33.40 -9.68 -12.92
CA ALA A 84 -33.92 -11.01 -13.18
C ALA A 84 -35.41 -11.06 -12.78
#